data_AF-A0A0G4AIH8-F1
#
_entry.id   AF-A0A0G4AIH8-F1
#
_cell.length_a   1.000
_cell.length_b   1.000
_cell.length_c   1.000
_cell.angle_alpha   90.00
_cell.angle_beta   90.00
_cell.angle_gamma   90.00
#
_symmetry.space_group_name_H-M   'P 1'
#
loop_
_entity.id
_entity.type
_entity.pdbx_description
1 polymer ?
#
loop_
_entity_poly.entity_id
_entity_poly.type
_entity_poly.pdbx_seq_one_letter_code
_entity_poly.pdbx_strand_id
1 'polypeptide(L)'
;GIYKTAKVAFCIHNIAYQGRFSFSDFSLLNLPDELKSSFDFLDGYRMPVKGRKINWMKAGVLESDRVLTVSPYYAQELASNEAKGVELDNIIRKTGITGIVNGMDVQEWNPSTDNYIDVKYDATTVMAAKPLLKETLQAAVGLPVDRDIPLIGFIGRL
;
A
#
# COMPACT_ATOMS: atom_id res chain seq x y z
N GLY A 1 -20.10 -26.22 -10.41
CA GLY A 1 -19.08 -25.19 -10.73
C GLY A 1 -17.73 -25.82 -10.94
N ILE A 2 -16.88 -25.12 -11.69
CA ILE A 2 -15.44 -25.35 -11.85
C ILE A 2 -14.73 -24.74 -10.62
N TYR A 3 -13.49 -25.13 -10.29
CA TYR A 3 -12.71 -24.60 -9.16
C TYR A 3 -13.31 -24.81 -7.76
N LYS A 4 -14.06 -25.89 -7.53
CA LYS A 4 -14.76 -26.16 -6.24
C LYS A 4 -13.85 -26.20 -5.00
N THR A 5 -12.58 -26.55 -5.19
CA THR A 5 -11.59 -26.67 -4.10
C THR A 5 -10.60 -25.50 -4.09
N ALA A 6 -10.70 -24.58 -5.05
CA ALA A 6 -9.83 -23.40 -5.10
C ALA A 6 -10.12 -22.48 -3.91
N LYS A 7 -9.12 -21.70 -3.55
CA LYS A 7 -9.16 -20.72 -2.46
C LYS A 7 -8.66 -19.38 -2.95
N VAL A 8 -9.24 -18.31 -2.43
CA VAL A 8 -8.90 -16.93 -2.81
C VAL A 8 -8.27 -16.22 -1.62
N ALA A 9 -7.07 -15.69 -1.82
CA ALA A 9 -6.45 -14.73 -0.92
C ALA A 9 -6.53 -13.32 -1.52
N PHE A 10 -7.02 -12.34 -0.77
CA PHE A 10 -7.13 -10.95 -1.17
C PHE A 10 -6.11 -10.10 -0.41
N CYS A 11 -5.17 -9.45 -1.12
CA CYS A 11 -4.10 -8.65 -0.53
C CYS A 11 -4.38 -7.14 -0.66
N ILE A 12 -4.46 -6.44 0.46
CA ILE A 12 -4.63 -4.99 0.52
C ILE A 12 -3.24 -4.32 0.49
N HIS A 13 -2.89 -3.69 -0.61
CA HIS A 13 -1.63 -2.93 -0.72
C HIS A 13 -1.77 -1.49 -0.22
N ASN A 14 -2.93 -0.87 -0.41
CA ASN A 14 -3.24 0.48 0.05
C ASN A 14 -4.75 0.63 0.25
N ILE A 15 -5.18 0.97 1.46
CA ILE A 15 -6.60 1.02 1.84
C ILE A 15 -7.32 2.28 1.29
N ALA A 16 -6.57 3.30 0.87
CA ALA A 16 -7.15 4.57 0.43
C ALA A 16 -7.94 4.42 -0.88
N TYR A 17 -7.60 3.43 -1.71
CA TYR A 17 -8.22 3.20 -3.01
C TYR A 17 -9.07 1.93 -2.97
N GLN A 18 -10.37 2.09 -2.73
CA GLN A 18 -11.28 0.97 -2.45
C GLN A 18 -12.16 0.57 -3.65
N GLY A 19 -12.13 1.34 -4.74
CA GLY A 19 -13.08 1.18 -5.85
C GLY A 19 -14.51 1.51 -5.40
N ARG A 20 -14.74 2.75 -4.97
CA ARG A 20 -16.06 3.27 -4.57
C ARG A 20 -16.78 3.83 -5.80
N PHE A 21 -17.85 3.19 -6.25
CA PHE A 21 -18.63 3.58 -7.43
C PHE A 21 -20.10 3.81 -7.11
N SER A 22 -20.87 4.36 -8.04
CA SER A 22 -22.31 4.55 -7.84
C SER A 22 -23.00 3.21 -7.56
N PHE A 23 -23.95 3.20 -6.62
CA PHE A 23 -24.68 1.96 -6.31
C PHE A 23 -25.48 1.43 -7.51
N SER A 24 -25.93 2.33 -8.40
CA SER A 24 -26.61 1.98 -9.65
C SER A 24 -25.78 1.12 -10.58
N ASP A 25 -24.45 1.21 -10.50
CA ASP A 25 -23.54 0.62 -11.48
C ASP A 25 -23.30 -0.87 -11.21
N PHE A 26 -23.87 -1.44 -10.14
CA PHE A 26 -23.73 -2.87 -9.83
C PHE A 26 -24.17 -3.77 -10.99
N SER A 27 -25.24 -3.40 -11.71
CA SER A 27 -25.73 -4.18 -12.85
C SER A 27 -24.72 -4.29 -13.99
N LEU A 28 -23.76 -3.35 -14.09
CA LEU A 28 -22.70 -3.39 -15.10
C LEU A 28 -21.66 -4.49 -14.82
N LEU A 29 -21.60 -5.02 -13.60
CA LEU A 29 -20.68 -6.09 -13.22
C LEU A 29 -21.13 -7.47 -13.72
N ASN A 30 -22.38 -7.62 -14.17
CA ASN A 30 -22.99 -8.89 -14.55
C ASN A 30 -22.84 -9.99 -13.47
N LEU A 31 -22.92 -9.59 -12.20
CA LEU A 31 -22.86 -10.49 -11.05
C LEU A 31 -24.28 -10.79 -10.52
N PRO A 32 -24.50 -11.98 -9.92
CA PRO A 32 -25.76 -12.30 -9.27
C PRO A 32 -26.11 -11.32 -8.13
N ASP A 33 -27.39 -11.03 -7.93
CA ASP A 33 -27.87 -10.07 -6.92
C ASP A 33 -27.55 -10.50 -5.48
N GLU A 34 -27.31 -11.80 -5.23
CA GLU A 34 -26.92 -12.31 -3.92
C GLU A 34 -25.59 -11.70 -3.44
N LEU A 35 -24.68 -11.39 -4.36
CA LEU A 35 -23.39 -10.77 -4.04
C LEU A 35 -23.50 -9.26 -3.77
N LYS A 36 -24.63 -8.64 -4.10
CA LYS A 36 -24.81 -7.17 -4.02
C LYS A 36 -24.59 -6.64 -2.60
N SER A 37 -24.97 -7.41 -1.59
CA SER A 37 -24.76 -7.06 -0.17
C SER A 37 -23.29 -6.93 0.21
N SER A 38 -22.41 -7.70 -0.43
CA SER A 38 -20.95 -7.64 -0.22
C SER A 38 -20.35 -6.38 -0.83
N PHE A 39 -20.94 -5.86 -1.91
CA PHE A 39 -20.55 -4.58 -2.51
C PHE A 39 -21.19 -3.37 -1.81
N ASP A 40 -22.37 -3.51 -1.21
CA ASP A 40 -23.13 -2.39 -0.64
C ASP A 40 -22.36 -1.67 0.46
N PHE A 41 -22.18 -0.36 0.31
CA PHE A 41 -21.33 0.45 1.18
C PHE A 41 -21.93 1.84 1.38
N LEU A 42 -21.98 2.30 2.62
CA LEU A 42 -22.37 3.66 2.95
C LEU A 42 -21.12 4.53 3.10
N ASP A 43 -20.89 5.39 2.12
CA ASP A 43 -19.72 6.25 2.01
C ASP A 43 -19.92 7.56 2.78
N GLY A 44 -18.84 8.06 3.41
CA GLY A 44 -18.78 9.39 3.99
C GLY A 44 -19.38 9.51 5.39
N TYR A 45 -19.21 8.52 6.27
CA TYR A 45 -19.89 8.45 7.57
C TYR A 45 -19.68 9.72 8.44
N ARG A 46 -18.50 10.35 8.36
CA ARG A 46 -18.17 11.63 9.02
C ARG A 46 -18.00 12.82 8.06
N MET A 47 -18.34 12.64 6.79
CA MET A 47 -18.14 13.64 5.74
C MET A 47 -19.45 14.36 5.42
N PRO A 48 -19.39 15.61 4.89
CA PRO A 48 -20.59 16.37 4.52
C PRO A 48 -21.38 15.73 3.39
N VAL A 49 -20.72 14.89 2.57
CA VAL A 49 -21.35 14.14 1.49
C VAL A 49 -21.43 12.67 1.90
N LYS A 50 -22.65 12.20 2.16
CA LYS A 50 -22.97 10.80 2.41
C LYS A 50 -23.66 10.20 1.20
N GLY A 51 -23.35 8.95 0.87
CA GLY A 51 -24.00 8.29 -0.26
C GLY A 51 -23.85 6.79 -0.24
N ARG A 52 -24.89 6.10 -0.72
CA ARG A 52 -24.81 4.67 -0.98
C ARG A 52 -23.95 4.44 -2.22
N LYS A 53 -23.00 3.53 -2.12
CA LYS A 53 -22.02 3.19 -3.16
C LYS A 53 -21.90 1.66 -3.26
N ILE A 54 -21.31 1.18 -4.34
CA ILE A 54 -20.64 -0.11 -4.32
C ILE A 54 -19.17 0.08 -3.96
N ASN A 55 -18.60 -0.86 -3.21
CA ASN A 55 -17.20 -0.86 -2.79
C ASN A 55 -16.55 -2.22 -3.11
N TRP A 56 -15.62 -2.21 -4.05
CA TRP A 56 -14.99 -3.44 -4.56
C TRP A 56 -14.06 -4.08 -3.53
N MET A 57 -13.31 -3.27 -2.78
CA MET A 57 -12.43 -3.78 -1.73
C MET A 57 -13.24 -4.44 -0.61
N LYS A 58 -14.38 -3.85 -0.22
CA LYS A 58 -15.29 -4.46 0.76
C LYS A 58 -15.75 -5.84 0.28
N ALA A 59 -16.15 -5.96 -0.99
CA ALA A 59 -16.55 -7.24 -1.56
C ALA A 59 -15.39 -8.26 -1.55
N GLY A 60 -14.18 -7.85 -1.96
CA GLY A 60 -13.00 -8.72 -1.92
C GLY A 60 -12.65 -9.21 -0.51
N VAL A 61 -12.80 -8.35 0.50
CA VAL A 61 -12.59 -8.72 1.91
C VAL A 61 -13.63 -9.74 2.39
N LEU A 62 -14.90 -9.55 2.04
CA LEU A 62 -16.00 -10.42 2.49
C LEU A 62 -16.05 -11.78 1.78
N GLU A 63 -15.70 -11.81 0.49
CA GLU A 63 -15.84 -13.00 -0.37
C GLU A 63 -14.56 -13.86 -0.47
N SER A 64 -13.44 -13.40 0.10
CA SER A 64 -12.17 -14.15 0.08
C SER A 64 -12.06 -15.14 1.24
N ASP A 65 -11.35 -16.25 1.03
CA ASP A 65 -11.02 -17.19 2.09
C ASP A 65 -9.96 -16.62 3.05
N ARG A 66 -9.12 -15.69 2.57
CA ARG A 66 -8.11 -15.03 3.40
C ARG A 66 -7.81 -13.61 2.97
N VAL A 67 -7.76 -12.71 3.95
CA VAL A 67 -7.34 -11.32 3.74
C VAL A 67 -5.92 -11.11 4.25
N LEU A 68 -5.08 -10.47 3.42
CA LEU A 68 -3.68 -10.18 3.67
C LEU A 68 -3.40 -8.67 3.50
N THR A 69 -2.30 -8.20 4.07
CA THR A 69 -1.74 -6.87 3.82
C THR A 69 -0.21 -6.88 3.96
N VAL A 70 0.42 -5.76 3.64
CA VAL A 70 1.87 -5.65 3.41
C VAL A 70 2.72 -5.36 4.65
N SER A 71 2.11 -5.30 5.85
CA SER A 71 2.87 -5.34 7.12
C SER A 71 1.99 -5.72 8.32
N PRO A 72 2.56 -6.40 9.35
CA PRO A 72 1.82 -6.75 10.57
C PRO A 72 1.24 -5.54 11.30
N TYR A 73 2.00 -4.44 11.37
CA TYR A 73 1.53 -3.23 12.06
C TYR A 73 0.40 -2.55 11.28
N TYR A 74 0.51 -2.47 9.95
CA TYR A 74 -0.55 -1.92 9.12
C TYR A 74 -1.84 -2.74 9.22
N ALA A 75 -1.76 -4.07 9.33
CA ALA A 75 -2.92 -4.91 9.65
C ALA A 75 -3.65 -4.49 10.94
N GLN A 76 -2.89 -4.18 12.00
CA GLN A 76 -3.46 -3.69 13.27
C GLN A 76 -4.08 -2.31 13.09
N GLU A 77 -3.41 -1.41 12.36
CA GLU A 77 -3.90 -0.07 12.08
C GLU A 77 -5.23 -0.10 11.32
N LEU A 78 -5.31 -0.90 10.25
CA LEU A 78 -6.52 -1.05 9.44
C LEU A 78 -7.71 -1.55 10.27
N ALA A 79 -7.47 -2.46 11.22
CA ALA A 79 -8.51 -3.00 12.09
C ALA A 79 -8.86 -2.08 13.28
N SER A 80 -8.05 -1.05 13.57
CA SER A 80 -8.12 -0.30 14.83
C SER A 80 -9.27 0.70 14.89
N ASN A 81 -9.47 1.50 13.83
CA ASN A 81 -10.47 2.55 13.79
C ASN A 81 -10.79 3.01 12.35
N GLU A 82 -11.94 3.64 12.22
CA GLU A 82 -12.51 4.16 10.97
C GLU A 82 -11.56 5.05 10.16
N ALA A 83 -10.78 5.93 10.80
CA ALA A 83 -9.87 6.84 10.10
C ALA A 83 -8.70 6.09 9.46
N LYS A 84 -8.15 5.09 10.15
CA LYS A 84 -7.03 4.28 9.65
C LYS A 84 -7.49 3.20 8.67
N GLY A 85 -8.62 2.54 8.94
CA GLY A 85 -9.22 1.56 8.05
C GLY A 85 -10.03 2.17 6.90
N VAL A 86 -10.13 3.50 6.84
CA VAL A 86 -10.87 4.27 5.84
C VAL A 86 -12.28 3.68 5.66
N GLU A 87 -13.02 3.62 6.77
CA GLU A 87 -14.40 3.10 6.89
C GLU A 87 -14.57 1.58 6.65
N LEU A 88 -13.49 0.82 6.47
CA LEU A 88 -13.51 -0.65 6.37
C LEU A 88 -13.02 -1.37 7.64
N ASP A 89 -12.65 -0.63 8.68
CA ASP A 89 -12.05 -1.15 9.91
C ASP A 89 -12.90 -2.22 10.61
N ASN A 90 -14.21 -1.99 10.71
CA ASN A 90 -15.14 -2.95 11.30
C ASN A 90 -15.22 -4.26 10.52
N ILE A 91 -15.18 -4.17 9.19
CA ILE A 91 -15.24 -5.34 8.31
C ILE A 91 -13.93 -6.13 8.43
N ILE A 92 -12.80 -5.44 8.37
CA ILE A 92 -11.47 -6.02 8.54
C ILE A 92 -11.32 -6.70 9.91
N ARG A 93 -11.84 -6.08 10.97
CA ARG A 93 -11.85 -6.66 12.33
C ARG A 93 -12.68 -7.94 12.40
N LYS A 94 -13.83 -7.97 11.71
CA LYS A 94 -14.73 -9.12 11.67
C LYS A 94 -14.15 -10.29 10.87
N THR A 95 -13.54 -10.03 9.72
CA THR A 95 -12.95 -11.08 8.85
C THR A 95 -11.57 -11.52 9.31
N GLY A 96 -10.86 -10.68 10.05
CA GLY A 96 -9.45 -10.84 10.35
C GLY A 96 -8.57 -10.49 9.15
N ILE A 97 -7.34 -10.07 9.43
CA ILE A 97 -6.34 -9.73 8.41
C ILE A 97 -4.95 -10.12 8.90
N THR A 98 -4.09 -10.59 8.00
CA THR A 98 -2.69 -10.88 8.32
C THR A 98 -1.75 -10.00 7.52
N GLY A 99 -0.86 -9.32 8.24
CA GLY A 99 0.19 -8.54 7.63
C GLY A 99 1.46 -9.35 7.44
N ILE A 100 2.07 -9.25 6.26
CA ILE A 100 3.36 -9.86 5.92
C ILE A 100 4.22 -8.76 5.31
N VAL A 101 5.41 -8.55 5.85
CA VAL A 101 6.32 -7.48 5.41
C VAL A 101 6.77 -7.75 3.97
N ASN A 102 6.68 -6.74 3.10
CA ASN A 102 7.22 -6.82 1.74
C ASN A 102 8.75 -6.99 1.75
N GLY A 103 9.26 -7.78 0.80
CA GLY A 103 10.66 -7.70 0.41
C GLY A 103 10.95 -6.50 -0.49
N MET A 104 12.18 -6.45 -1.01
CA MET A 104 12.58 -5.52 -2.07
C MET A 104 13.46 -6.24 -3.10
N ASP A 105 13.53 -5.70 -4.30
CA ASP A 105 14.44 -6.22 -5.34
C ASP A 105 15.89 -5.80 -5.04
N VAL A 106 16.68 -6.76 -4.58
CA VAL A 106 18.10 -6.55 -4.22
C VAL A 106 19.06 -6.68 -5.42
N GLN A 107 18.55 -6.91 -6.63
CA GLN A 107 19.33 -6.80 -7.85
C GLN A 107 19.26 -5.38 -8.40
N GLU A 108 18.06 -4.80 -8.39
CA GLU A 108 17.85 -3.40 -8.78
C GLU A 108 18.42 -2.43 -7.74
N TRP A 109 18.09 -2.62 -6.46
CA TRP A 109 18.50 -1.72 -5.37
C TRP A 109 19.71 -2.26 -4.62
N ASN A 110 20.88 -2.15 -5.23
CA ASN A 110 22.12 -2.70 -4.67
C ASN A 110 23.31 -1.75 -4.80
N PRO A 111 23.80 -1.16 -3.69
CA PRO A 111 24.89 -0.19 -3.74
C PRO A 111 26.22 -0.75 -4.26
N SER A 112 26.41 -2.08 -4.24
CA SER A 112 27.62 -2.71 -4.77
C SER A 112 27.62 -2.83 -6.30
N THR A 113 26.45 -2.73 -6.94
CA THR A 113 26.29 -2.95 -8.39
C THR A 113 25.53 -1.84 -9.11
N ASP A 114 24.96 -0.88 -8.38
CA ASP A 114 24.18 0.24 -8.90
C ASP A 114 24.98 1.05 -9.95
N ASN A 115 24.36 1.28 -11.11
CA ASN A 115 24.97 1.96 -12.25
C ASN A 115 24.71 3.47 -12.28
N TYR A 116 23.91 3.99 -11.36
CA TYR A 116 23.53 5.40 -11.30
C TYR A 116 24.31 6.18 -10.24
N ILE A 117 25.07 5.49 -9.38
CA ILE A 117 25.95 6.11 -8.39
C ILE A 117 27.42 6.02 -8.84
N ASP A 118 28.18 7.10 -8.62
CA ASP A 118 29.58 7.17 -9.06
C ASP A 118 30.50 6.18 -8.33
N VAL A 119 30.20 5.93 -7.05
CA VAL A 119 31.02 5.09 -6.17
C VAL A 119 30.15 4.00 -5.57
N LYS A 120 30.40 2.76 -6.03
CA LYS A 120 29.78 1.55 -5.49
C LYS A 120 30.34 1.23 -4.11
N TYR A 121 29.50 0.68 -3.24
CA TYR A 121 29.90 0.39 -1.86
C TYR A 121 29.13 -0.78 -1.25
N ASP A 122 29.72 -1.34 -0.19
CA ASP A 122 29.12 -2.34 0.68
C ASP A 122 29.20 -1.90 2.16
N ALA A 123 28.81 -2.79 3.07
CA ALA A 123 28.81 -2.51 4.51
C ALA A 123 30.20 -2.14 5.07
N THR A 124 31.29 -2.54 4.42
CA THR A 124 32.66 -2.29 4.89
C THR A 124 33.24 -0.99 4.34
N THR A 125 32.78 -0.56 3.16
CA THR A 125 33.27 0.62 2.44
C THR A 125 32.34 1.83 2.54
N VAL A 126 31.15 1.66 3.12
CA VAL A 126 30.09 2.68 3.24
C VAL A 126 30.57 4.02 3.80
N MET A 127 31.45 4.01 4.81
CA MET A 127 31.93 5.23 5.47
C MET A 127 32.89 6.04 4.60
N ALA A 128 33.56 5.41 3.62
CA ALA A 128 34.40 6.09 2.65
C ALA A 128 33.60 6.54 1.42
N ALA A 129 32.63 5.73 0.98
CA ALA A 129 31.89 5.99 -0.26
C ALA A 129 30.75 7.00 -0.10
N LYS A 130 29.92 6.92 0.95
CA LYS A 130 28.76 7.81 1.10
C LYS A 130 29.11 9.31 1.18
N PRO A 131 30.22 9.75 1.79
CA PRO A 131 30.65 11.15 1.72
C PRO A 131 30.87 11.64 0.29
N LEU A 132 31.49 10.82 -0.58
CA LEU A 132 31.71 11.16 -1.99
C LEU A 132 30.38 11.25 -2.75
N LEU A 133 29.48 10.28 -2.55
CA LEU A 133 28.15 10.29 -3.16
C LEU A 133 27.31 11.50 -2.71
N LYS A 134 27.47 11.92 -1.45
CA LYS A 134 26.79 13.09 -0.90
C LYS A 134 27.28 14.37 -1.56
N GLU A 135 28.59 14.51 -1.77
CA GLU A 135 29.17 15.66 -2.48
C GLU A 135 28.70 15.70 -3.95
N THR A 136 28.67 14.55 -4.65
CA THR A 136 28.08 14.45 -5.99
C THR A 136 26.62 14.92 -5.98
N LEU A 137 25.80 14.43 -5.04
CA LEU A 137 24.40 14.82 -4.95
C LEU A 137 24.24 16.31 -4.69
N GLN A 138 24.98 16.87 -3.72
CA GLN A 138 24.96 18.30 -3.40
C GLN A 138 25.28 19.14 -4.64
N ALA A 139 26.33 18.77 -5.38
CA ALA A 139 26.70 19.44 -6.62
C ALA A 139 25.59 19.33 -7.68
N ALA A 140 25.02 18.13 -7.88
CA ALA A 140 23.97 17.88 -8.88
C ALA A 140 22.68 18.65 -8.62
N VAL A 141 22.34 18.91 -7.35
CA VAL A 141 21.13 19.67 -6.96
C VAL A 141 21.40 21.14 -6.62
N GLY A 142 22.62 21.64 -6.84
CA GLY A 142 22.98 23.04 -6.64
C GLY A 142 23.05 23.49 -5.17
N LEU A 143 23.34 22.56 -4.25
CA LEU A 143 23.56 22.85 -2.83
C LEU A 143 25.05 23.10 -2.53
N PRO A 144 25.40 23.75 -1.40
CA PRO A 144 26.77 23.81 -0.93
C PRO A 144 27.37 22.40 -0.81
N VAL A 145 28.53 22.20 -1.43
CA VAL A 145 29.25 20.92 -1.41
C VAL A 145 30.08 20.86 -0.12
N ASP A 146 29.55 20.14 0.86
CA ASP A 146 30.17 19.94 2.16
C ASP A 146 29.66 18.62 2.78
N ARG A 147 30.58 17.67 2.93
CA ARG A 147 30.28 16.35 3.49
C ARG A 147 29.88 16.38 4.95
N ASP A 148 30.14 17.46 5.69
CA ASP A 148 29.84 17.57 7.12
C ASP A 148 28.44 18.14 7.38
N ILE A 149 27.82 18.85 6.40
CA ILE A 149 26.45 19.39 6.53
C ILE A 149 25.41 18.28 6.37
N PRO A 150 24.55 17.97 7.36
CA PRO A 150 23.51 16.95 7.22
C PRO A 150 22.58 17.21 6.02
N LEU A 151 22.28 16.16 5.24
CA LEU A 151 21.39 16.23 4.08
C LEU A 151 20.17 15.36 4.30
N ILE A 152 18.99 15.95 4.12
CA ILE A 152 17.69 15.27 4.24
C ILE A 152 17.14 15.09 2.82
N GLY A 153 16.81 13.85 2.44
CA GLY A 153 16.18 13.53 1.15
C GLY A 153 14.73 13.11 1.34
N PHE A 154 13.83 13.67 0.52
CA PHE A 154 12.44 13.23 0.41
C PHE A 154 12.20 12.74 -1.02
N ILE A 155 11.75 11.49 -1.15
CA ILE A 155 11.32 10.89 -2.41
C ILE A 155 9.96 10.24 -2.15
N GLY A 156 8.93 10.77 -2.78
CA GLY A 156 7.56 10.31 -2.57
C GLY A 156 6.60 10.96 -3.55
N ARG A 157 5.36 10.46 -3.59
CA ARG A 157 4.26 11.18 -4.26
C ARG A 157 3.96 12.45 -3.46
N LEU A 158 3.75 13.56 -4.15
CA LEU A 158 3.39 14.86 -3.57
C LEU A 158 1.94 14.87 -3.06
#